data_AF-A0A4R4MDT8-F1
#
_entry.id   AF-A0A4R4MDT8-F1
#
_cell.length_a   1.000
_cell.length_b   1.000
_cell.length_c   1.000
_cell.angle_alpha   90.00
_cell.angle_beta   90.00
_cell.angle_gamma   90.00
#
_symmetry.space_group_name_H-M   'P 1'
#
loop_
_entity.id
_entity.type
_entity.pdbx_description
1 polymer ?
#
loop_
_entity_poly.entity_id
_entity_poly.type
_entity_poly.pdbx_seq_one_letter_code
_entity_poly.pdbx_strand_id
1 'polypeptide(L)'
;MMNKPSTRKFPADASKIELTYTQRRRAVMDDDDEIERWEVSADVRDYTEGGEPILVSHVGDFTLYAFDPYQAGSWQVALEGRACSGQQIVRAIGKPGYAAPLREEVENLLDATGPAYLVLDTARLEPQWRGSGLGAYLAGSAIETLGRGCSGVFLVAGSLPDEPLIADEDVAASKLGQVWRSLGFAPLVDKVYVLNLGVTTLQKNMAAMRDALGLA
;
A
#
# COMPACT_ATOMS: atom_id res chain seq x y z
N MET A 1 17.74 -31.31 -7.30
CA MET A 1 17.19 -31.29 -5.93
C MET A 1 16.11 -30.22 -5.89
N MET A 2 14.84 -30.61 -5.81
CA MET A 2 13.73 -29.67 -5.64
C MET A 2 13.70 -29.24 -4.18
N ASN A 3 13.92 -27.95 -3.91
CA ASN A 3 13.71 -27.37 -2.58
C ASN A 3 12.23 -27.55 -2.22
N LYS A 4 11.94 -28.29 -1.16
CA LYS A 4 10.62 -28.25 -0.51
C LYS A 4 10.39 -26.81 -0.05
N PRO A 5 9.22 -26.20 -0.32
CA PRO A 5 8.90 -24.90 0.26
C PRO A 5 8.94 -25.02 1.78
N SER A 6 9.72 -24.16 2.42
CA SER A 6 9.76 -24.01 3.86
C SER A 6 8.36 -23.61 4.33
N THR A 7 7.61 -24.54 4.92
CA THR A 7 6.32 -24.26 5.57
C THR A 7 6.60 -23.49 6.86
N ARG A 8 6.88 -22.20 6.72
CA ARG A 8 6.98 -21.29 7.87
C ARG A 8 5.61 -21.24 8.53
N LYS A 9 5.56 -21.58 9.81
CA LYS A 9 4.31 -21.62 10.57
C LYS A 9 3.93 -20.20 10.99
N PHE A 10 2.77 -19.73 10.57
CA PHE A 10 2.22 -18.46 11.02
C PHE A 10 1.84 -18.52 12.51
N PRO A 11 1.82 -17.37 13.22
CA PRO A 11 1.39 -17.29 14.63
C PRO A 11 -0.05 -17.75 14.85
N ALA A 12 -0.92 -17.55 13.85
CA ALA A 12 -2.30 -18.03 13.82
C ALA A 12 -2.68 -18.46 12.38
N ASP A 13 -3.92 -18.93 12.20
CA ASP A 13 -4.42 -19.36 10.89
C ASP A 13 -4.55 -18.16 9.94
N ALA A 14 -3.62 -18.05 8.99
CA ALA A 14 -3.56 -16.95 8.04
C ALA A 14 -4.73 -16.94 7.04
N SER A 15 -5.46 -18.06 6.88
CA SER A 15 -6.67 -18.10 6.04
C SER A 15 -7.85 -17.35 6.66
N LYS A 16 -7.80 -17.09 7.97
CA LYS A 16 -8.80 -16.33 8.74
C LYS A 16 -8.46 -14.85 8.89
N ILE A 17 -7.50 -14.33 8.11
CA ILE A 17 -7.17 -12.91 8.12
C ILE A 17 -8.27 -12.14 7.41
N GLU A 18 -8.79 -11.13 8.09
CA GLU A 18 -9.75 -10.16 7.56
C GLU A 18 -9.11 -8.79 7.45
N LEU A 19 -9.48 -8.06 6.39
CA LEU A 19 -9.11 -6.65 6.22
C LEU A 19 -10.29 -5.76 6.58
N THR A 20 -10.11 -4.89 7.57
CA THR A 20 -11.09 -3.86 7.94
C THR A 20 -10.64 -2.51 7.38
N TYR A 21 -11.49 -1.87 6.58
CA TYR A 21 -11.22 -0.58 5.93
C TYR A 21 -11.95 0.54 6.67
N THR A 22 -11.21 1.52 7.18
CA THR A 22 -11.76 2.68 7.89
C THR A 22 -11.39 3.97 7.18
N GLN A 23 -12.39 4.79 6.90
CA GLN A 23 -12.21 6.15 6.42
C GLN A 23 -12.60 7.14 7.52
N ARG A 24 -11.76 8.14 7.76
CA ARG A 24 -12.08 9.25 8.67
C ARG A 24 -12.14 10.54 7.86
N ARG A 25 -13.26 11.26 7.95
CA ARG A 25 -13.44 12.62 7.40
C ARG A 25 -13.87 13.56 8.51
N ARG A 26 -13.46 14.83 8.42
CA ARG A 26 -14.01 15.88 9.28
C ARG A 26 -15.39 16.27 8.75
N ALA A 27 -16.30 16.62 9.66
CA ALA A 27 -17.66 17.00 9.30
C ALA A 27 -17.74 18.44 8.74
N VAL A 28 -16.76 19.28 9.08
CA VAL A 28 -16.60 20.62 8.52
C VAL A 28 -15.52 20.52 7.47
N MET A 29 -15.92 20.71 6.20
CA MET A 29 -14.98 20.73 5.09
C MET A 29 -14.10 21.96 5.21
N ASP A 30 -12.80 21.72 5.37
CA ASP A 30 -11.76 22.69 5.06
C ASP A 30 -11.31 22.45 3.61
N ASP A 31 -10.72 23.44 2.95
CA ASP A 31 -10.19 23.29 1.58
C ASP A 31 -9.13 22.16 1.49
N ASP A 32 -8.63 21.66 2.63
CA ASP A 32 -7.71 20.52 2.77
C ASP A 32 -8.37 19.12 2.66
N ASP A 33 -9.70 18.99 2.56
CA ASP A 33 -10.41 17.68 2.55
C ASP A 33 -10.39 16.95 1.18
N GLU A 34 -9.50 17.38 0.28
CA GLU A 34 -9.47 16.90 -1.10
C GLU A 34 -8.76 15.54 -1.30
N ILE A 35 -8.07 15.03 -0.26
CA ILE A 35 -7.50 13.69 -0.27
C ILE A 35 -8.15 12.79 0.78
N GLU A 36 -8.45 11.56 0.38
CA GLU A 36 -9.09 10.57 1.24
C GLU A 36 -8.05 9.71 1.95
N ARG A 37 -8.07 9.71 3.28
CA ARG A 37 -7.24 8.81 4.08
C ARG A 37 -8.00 7.53 4.42
N TRP A 38 -7.36 6.40 4.14
CA TRP A 38 -7.83 5.06 4.45
C TRP A 38 -6.86 4.36 5.41
N GLU A 39 -7.40 3.87 6.51
CA GLU A 39 -6.71 2.98 7.47
C GLU A 39 -7.22 1.56 7.25
N VAL A 40 -6.31 0.62 7.00
CA VAL A 40 -6.63 -0.79 6.78
C VAL A 40 -5.96 -1.63 7.84
N SER A 41 -6.75 -2.28 8.69
CA SER A 41 -6.26 -3.24 9.70
C SER A 41 -6.40 -4.65 9.17
N ALA A 42 -5.36 -5.46 9.37
CA ALA A 42 -5.36 -6.90 9.10
C ALA A 42 -5.40 -7.67 10.43
N ASP A 43 -6.46 -8.46 10.62
CA ASP A 43 -6.72 -9.16 11.87
C ASP A 43 -7.15 -10.60 11.62
N VAL A 44 -6.62 -11.54 12.41
CA VAL A 44 -7.17 -12.90 12.47
C VAL A 44 -8.35 -12.89 13.43
N ARG A 45 -9.53 -13.25 12.93
CA ARG A 45 -10.75 -13.37 13.74
C ARG A 45 -11.28 -14.79 13.72
N ASP A 46 -11.87 -15.20 14.83
CA ASP A 46 -12.59 -16.48 14.92
C ASP A 46 -14.07 -16.24 15.14
N TYR A 47 -14.88 -17.03 14.43
CA TYR A 47 -16.34 -16.96 14.47
C TYR A 47 -16.85 -18.21 15.18
N THR A 48 -17.24 -18.04 16.44
CA THR A 48 -17.99 -19.07 17.16
C THR A 48 -19.46 -19.00 16.77
N GLU A 49 -20.13 -20.14 16.60
CA GLU A 49 -21.55 -20.17 16.23
C GLU A 49 -22.39 -19.37 17.25
N GLY A 50 -23.07 -18.31 16.78
CA GLY A 50 -23.95 -17.46 17.59
C GLY A 50 -23.24 -16.42 18.46
N GLY A 51 -21.93 -16.25 18.34
CA GLY A 51 -21.14 -15.25 19.08
C GLY A 51 -20.67 -14.06 18.24
N GLU A 52 -20.22 -13.01 18.91
CA GLU A 52 -19.45 -11.92 18.29
C GLU A 52 -18.06 -12.44 17.86
N PRO A 53 -17.53 -11.99 16.72
CA PRO A 53 -16.20 -12.39 16.27
C PRO A 53 -15.13 -12.02 17.30
N ILE A 54 -14.25 -12.97 17.60
CA ILE A 54 -13.18 -12.80 18.58
C ILE A 54 -11.87 -12.49 17.84
N LEU A 55 -11.24 -11.38 18.19
CA LEU A 55 -9.88 -11.06 17.72
C LEU A 55 -8.89 -12.07 18.30
N VAL A 56 -8.27 -12.87 17.44
CA VAL A 56 -7.25 -13.87 17.80
C VAL A 56 -5.87 -13.24 17.76
N SER A 57 -5.57 -12.48 16.70
CA SER A 57 -4.25 -11.88 16.51
C SER A 57 -4.34 -10.69 15.57
N HIS A 58 -3.71 -9.58 15.95
CA HIS A 58 -3.44 -8.49 15.02
C HIS A 58 -2.25 -8.87 14.13
N VAL A 59 -2.35 -8.58 12.83
CA VAL A 59 -1.34 -8.93 11.82
C VAL A 59 -0.56 -7.70 11.37
N GLY A 60 -1.24 -6.57 11.18
CA GLY A 60 -0.62 -5.34 10.75
C GLY A 60 -1.61 -4.29 10.25
N ASP A 61 -1.06 -3.12 9.93
CA ASP A 61 -1.80 -1.93 9.50
C ASP A 61 -1.22 -1.35 8.22
N PHE A 62 -2.10 -0.82 7.37
CA PHE A 62 -1.76 -0.10 6.15
C PHE A 62 -2.45 1.25 6.11
N THR A 63 -1.74 2.28 5.67
CA THR A 63 -2.32 3.61 5.41
C THR A 63 -2.22 3.92 3.94
N LEU A 64 -3.37 4.26 3.33
CA LEU A 64 -3.44 4.69 1.94
C LEU A 64 -4.09 6.07 1.83
N TYR A 65 -3.64 6.87 0.87
CA TYR A 65 -4.29 8.11 0.48
C TYR A 65 -4.80 8.01 -0.95
N ALA A 66 -6.07 8.32 -1.19
CA ALA A 66 -6.63 8.46 -2.52
C ALA A 66 -6.77 9.95 -2.86
N PHE A 67 -6.41 10.33 -4.09
CA PHE A 67 -6.53 11.71 -4.55
C PHE A 67 -6.78 11.76 -6.06
N ASP A 68 -7.51 12.78 -6.51
CA ASP A 68 -7.69 13.13 -7.91
C ASP A 68 -7.02 14.48 -8.16
N PRO A 69 -5.86 14.54 -8.84
CA PRO A 69 -5.09 15.77 -9.05
C PRO A 69 -5.85 16.82 -9.89
N TYR A 70 -6.95 16.45 -10.53
CA TYR A 70 -7.80 17.35 -11.34
C TYR A 70 -8.99 17.92 -10.56
N GLN A 71 -9.33 17.31 -9.41
CA GLN A 71 -10.38 17.81 -8.51
C GLN A 71 -9.83 18.38 -7.21
N ALA A 72 -8.68 17.86 -6.75
CA ALA A 72 -7.99 18.30 -5.56
C ALA A 72 -7.02 19.43 -5.90
N GLY A 73 -7.47 20.69 -5.77
CA GLY A 73 -6.68 21.87 -6.10
C GLY A 73 -5.40 22.03 -5.26
N SER A 74 -5.26 21.31 -4.17
CA SER A 74 -4.14 21.39 -3.24
C SER A 74 -3.50 20.03 -2.92
N TRP A 75 -3.74 19.00 -3.75
CA TRP A 75 -3.31 17.61 -3.47
C TRP A 75 -1.84 17.47 -3.06
N GLN A 76 -0.96 18.29 -3.63
CA GLN A 76 0.47 18.32 -3.29
C GLN A 76 0.69 18.73 -1.82
N VAL A 77 0.07 19.83 -1.41
CA VAL A 77 0.15 20.36 -0.03
C VAL A 77 -0.51 19.38 0.93
N ALA A 78 -1.68 18.83 0.55
CA ALA A 78 -2.39 17.86 1.36
C ALA A 78 -1.57 16.57 1.58
N LEU A 79 -0.93 16.02 0.54
CA LEU A 79 -0.07 14.85 0.69
C LEU A 79 1.18 15.17 1.50
N GLU A 80 1.87 16.29 1.25
CA GLU A 80 3.06 16.71 2.01
C GLU A 80 2.77 16.89 3.49
N GLY A 81 1.59 17.40 3.85
CA GLY A 81 1.19 17.62 5.24
C GLY A 81 0.67 16.38 5.97
N ARG A 82 0.26 15.32 5.26
CA ARG A 82 -0.47 14.17 5.83
C ARG A 82 0.25 12.84 5.71
N ALA A 83 0.91 12.59 4.58
CA ALA A 83 1.61 11.34 4.33
C ALA A 83 3.05 11.41 4.84
N CYS A 84 3.52 10.36 5.51
CA CYS A 84 4.92 10.27 5.98
C CYS A 84 5.91 10.47 4.81
N SER A 85 5.58 9.92 3.64
CA SER A 85 6.41 10.01 2.43
C SER A 85 5.94 11.08 1.44
N GLY A 86 5.03 11.98 1.86
CA GLY A 86 4.33 12.91 0.98
C GLY A 86 5.25 13.76 0.12
N GLN A 87 6.27 14.37 0.72
CA GLN A 87 7.22 15.23 0.00
C GLN A 87 8.02 14.50 -1.08
N GLN A 88 8.44 13.26 -0.82
CA GLN A 88 9.19 12.47 -1.81
C GLN A 88 8.30 12.09 -2.98
N ILE A 89 7.06 11.69 -2.71
CA ILE A 89 6.08 11.32 -3.74
C ILE A 89 5.71 12.55 -4.58
N VAL A 90 5.35 13.67 -3.95
CA VAL A 90 4.98 14.90 -4.66
C VAL A 90 6.11 15.39 -5.57
N ARG A 91 7.36 15.38 -5.10
CA ARG A 91 8.51 15.74 -5.94
C ARG A 91 8.70 14.82 -7.13
N ALA A 92 8.45 13.53 -6.95
CA ALA A 92 8.61 12.52 -7.99
C ALA A 92 7.52 12.59 -9.05
N ILE A 93 6.26 12.81 -8.66
CA ILE A 93 5.11 12.66 -9.58
C ILE A 93 4.48 13.97 -10.00
N GLY A 94 4.60 15.03 -9.21
CA GLY A 94 3.97 16.32 -9.47
C GLY A 94 4.79 17.20 -10.40
N LYS A 95 4.11 17.95 -11.26
CA LYS A 95 4.74 19.10 -11.93
C LYS A 95 5.07 20.18 -10.89
N PRO A 96 6.15 20.97 -11.08
CA PRO A 96 6.41 22.12 -10.23
C PRO A 96 5.25 23.13 -10.29
N GLY A 97 4.85 23.67 -9.14
CA GLY A 97 3.81 24.70 -9.02
C GLY A 97 2.60 24.20 -8.23
N TYR A 98 1.90 25.14 -7.57
CA TYR A 98 0.71 24.84 -6.78
C TYR A 98 -0.42 24.30 -7.66
N ALA A 99 -1.20 23.33 -7.17
CA ALA A 99 -2.31 22.70 -7.89
C ALA A 99 -1.94 22.01 -9.21
N ALA A 100 -0.64 21.78 -9.47
CA ALA A 100 -0.22 21.27 -10.76
C ALA A 100 -0.59 19.78 -10.91
N PRO A 101 -0.95 19.33 -12.13
CA PRO A 101 -1.22 17.91 -12.37
C PRO A 101 0.06 17.08 -12.25
N LEU A 102 -0.06 15.77 -12.45
CA LEU A 102 1.10 14.90 -12.55
C LEU A 102 1.98 15.30 -13.73
N ARG A 103 3.25 14.90 -13.64
CA ARG A 103 4.20 14.97 -14.76
C ARG A 103 3.70 14.07 -15.88
N GLU A 104 3.80 14.56 -17.12
CA GLU A 104 3.33 13.82 -18.30
C GLU A 104 4.04 12.47 -18.44
N GLU A 105 5.33 12.41 -18.10
CA GLU A 105 6.10 11.17 -18.06
C GLU A 105 5.54 10.12 -17.09
N VAL A 106 4.89 10.54 -16.00
CA VAL A 106 4.25 9.62 -15.04
C VAL A 106 2.88 9.19 -15.54
N GLU A 107 2.10 10.12 -16.10
CA GLU A 107 0.80 9.81 -16.69
C GLU A 107 0.93 8.83 -17.85
N ASN A 108 1.96 8.98 -18.69
CA ASN A 108 2.22 8.07 -19.80
C ASN A 108 2.64 6.64 -19.38
N LEU A 109 3.04 6.43 -18.13
CA LEU A 109 3.33 5.09 -17.58
C LEU A 109 2.07 4.36 -17.11
N LEU A 110 0.96 5.09 -16.95
CA LEU A 110 -0.26 4.61 -16.33
C LEU A 110 -1.37 4.58 -17.37
N ASP A 111 -2.06 3.43 -17.48
CA ASP A 111 -3.24 3.38 -18.31
C ASP A 111 -4.37 4.14 -17.60
N ALA A 112 -5.04 5.02 -18.34
CA ALA A 112 -6.12 5.86 -17.82
C ALA A 112 -7.38 5.03 -17.54
N THR A 113 -7.39 4.31 -16.42
CA THR A 113 -8.57 3.56 -15.92
C THR A 113 -9.51 4.43 -15.10
N GLY A 114 -9.03 5.57 -14.60
CA GLY A 114 -9.80 6.57 -13.88
C GLY A 114 -8.97 7.79 -13.46
N PRO A 115 -9.59 8.87 -12.97
CA PRO A 115 -8.89 10.12 -12.70
C PRO A 115 -8.09 10.10 -11.39
N ALA A 116 -8.35 9.15 -10.51
CA ALA A 116 -7.76 9.08 -9.19
C ALA A 116 -6.46 8.24 -9.15
N TYR A 117 -5.69 8.44 -8.10
CA TYR A 117 -4.47 7.71 -7.78
C TYR A 117 -4.43 7.36 -6.30
N LEU A 118 -3.66 6.32 -5.97
CA LEU A 118 -3.38 5.94 -4.59
C LEU A 118 -1.93 6.23 -4.21
N VAL A 119 -1.72 6.55 -2.93
CA VAL A 119 -0.43 6.47 -2.26
C VAL A 119 -0.53 5.41 -1.17
N LEU A 120 0.30 4.37 -1.24
CA LEU A 120 0.54 3.49 -0.09
C LEU A 120 1.62 4.16 0.78
N ASP A 121 1.19 4.78 1.88
CA ASP A 121 2.06 5.57 2.74
C ASP A 121 2.77 4.71 3.79
N THR A 122 2.02 3.81 4.45
CA THR A 122 2.58 2.90 5.44
C THR A 122 2.08 1.48 5.25
N ALA A 123 2.97 0.53 5.50
CA ALA A 123 2.67 -0.90 5.56
C ALA A 123 3.46 -1.51 6.73
N ARG A 124 2.79 -1.71 7.87
CA ARG A 124 3.39 -2.23 9.11
C ARG A 124 2.85 -3.62 9.37
N LEU A 125 3.75 -4.57 9.59
CA LEU A 125 3.37 -5.90 10.08
C LEU A 125 3.89 -6.09 11.50
N GLU A 126 3.11 -6.78 12.30
CA GLU A 126 3.54 -7.27 13.60
C GLU A 126 4.77 -8.19 13.44
N PRO A 127 5.81 -8.05 14.29
CA PRO A 127 7.10 -8.75 14.11
C PRO A 127 6.97 -10.26 13.88
N GLN A 128 6.07 -10.93 14.58
CA GLN A 128 5.81 -12.37 14.45
C GLN A 128 5.21 -12.80 13.09
N TRP A 129 4.67 -11.87 12.30
CA TRP A 129 4.08 -12.10 10.99
C TRP A 129 5.01 -11.74 9.81
N ARG A 130 6.19 -11.17 10.09
CA ARG A 130 7.14 -10.70 9.07
C ARG A 130 7.92 -11.84 8.39
N GLY A 131 8.45 -11.55 7.20
CA GLY A 131 9.44 -12.38 6.51
C GLY A 131 8.90 -13.50 5.60
N SER A 132 7.58 -13.65 5.48
CA SER A 132 6.92 -14.65 4.61
C SER A 132 6.44 -14.09 3.26
N GLY A 133 6.47 -12.77 3.07
CA GLY A 133 5.80 -12.10 1.94
C GLY A 133 4.33 -11.76 2.22
N LEU A 134 3.77 -12.18 3.36
CA LEU A 134 2.38 -11.89 3.75
C LEU A 134 2.04 -10.40 3.71
N GLY A 135 2.96 -9.54 4.14
CA GLY A 135 2.70 -8.10 4.15
C GLY A 135 2.51 -7.48 2.78
N ALA A 136 3.27 -7.96 1.78
CA ALA A 136 3.07 -7.54 0.40
C ALA A 136 1.73 -8.03 -0.12
N TYR A 137 1.38 -9.29 0.15
CA TYR A 137 0.08 -9.83 -0.22
C TYR A 137 -1.09 -9.01 0.38
N LEU A 138 -1.05 -8.72 1.69
CA LEU A 138 -2.10 -7.94 2.36
C LEU A 138 -2.18 -6.49 1.83
N ALA A 139 -1.04 -5.85 1.58
CA ALA A 139 -1.02 -4.53 0.93
C ALA A 139 -1.61 -4.59 -0.48
N GLY A 140 -1.30 -5.64 -1.25
CA GLY A 140 -1.87 -5.88 -2.57
C GLY A 140 -3.40 -6.08 -2.52
N SER A 141 -3.91 -6.80 -1.52
CA SER A 141 -5.36 -6.94 -1.28
C SER A 141 -6.01 -5.60 -0.91
N ALA A 142 -5.34 -4.76 -0.11
CA ALA A 142 -5.81 -3.42 0.19
C ALA A 142 -5.88 -2.55 -1.08
N ILE A 143 -4.84 -2.61 -1.92
CA ILE A 143 -4.77 -1.92 -3.22
C ILE A 143 -5.85 -2.42 -4.19
N GLU A 144 -6.12 -3.72 -4.26
CA GLU A 144 -7.14 -4.27 -5.17
C GLU A 144 -8.55 -3.76 -4.81
N THR A 145 -8.82 -3.62 -3.51
CA THR A 145 -10.10 -3.07 -3.03
C THR A 145 -10.21 -1.56 -3.26
N LEU A 146 -9.21 -0.79 -2.83
CA LEU A 146 -9.24 0.68 -2.85
C LEU A 146 -8.86 1.28 -4.20
N GLY A 147 -8.13 0.55 -5.04
CA GLY A 147 -7.62 1.00 -6.33
C GLY A 147 -8.66 0.97 -7.45
N ARG A 148 -9.90 0.57 -7.17
CA ARG A 148 -10.99 0.60 -8.14
C ARG A 148 -11.25 2.05 -8.57
N GLY A 149 -11.13 2.32 -9.87
CA GLY A 149 -11.24 3.68 -10.42
C GLY A 149 -9.98 4.53 -10.29
N CYS A 150 -8.86 3.93 -9.84
CA CYS A 150 -7.55 4.59 -9.82
C CYS A 150 -6.67 4.09 -10.98
N SER A 151 -5.89 5.00 -11.58
CA SER A 151 -4.94 4.66 -12.65
C SER A 151 -3.64 4.05 -12.14
N GLY A 152 -3.21 4.41 -10.93
CA GLY A 152 -1.99 3.87 -10.36
C GLY A 152 -1.85 4.03 -8.85
N VAL A 153 -0.81 3.38 -8.31
CA VAL A 153 -0.40 3.47 -6.92
C VAL A 153 1.05 3.90 -6.82
N PHE A 154 1.35 4.84 -5.92
CA PHE A 154 2.70 5.28 -5.60
C PHE A 154 3.10 4.88 -4.18
N LEU A 155 4.38 4.62 -3.95
CA LEU A 155 4.93 4.41 -2.61
C LEU A 155 6.40 4.79 -2.56
N VAL A 156 6.93 4.96 -1.36
CA VAL A 156 8.37 5.02 -1.10
C VAL A 156 8.82 3.72 -0.44
N ALA A 157 9.86 3.10 -0.99
CA ALA A 157 10.53 1.98 -0.35
C ALA A 157 11.55 2.51 0.67
N GLY A 158 11.20 2.50 1.96
CA GLY A 158 12.09 2.96 3.03
C GLY A 158 11.58 2.56 4.41
N SER A 159 12.42 2.78 5.42
CA SER A 159 12.03 2.58 6.82
C SER A 159 10.97 3.60 7.22
N LEU A 160 10.07 3.19 8.11
CA LEU A 160 9.07 4.10 8.66
C LEU A 160 9.72 5.00 9.73
N PRO A 161 9.23 6.23 9.94
CA PRO A 161 9.86 7.21 10.83
C PRO A 161 10.05 6.74 12.28
N ASP A 162 9.17 5.86 12.74
CA ASP A 162 9.14 5.36 14.13
C ASP A 162 9.87 4.01 14.29
N GLU A 163 10.39 3.41 13.21
CA GLU A 163 11.19 2.19 13.32
C GLU A 163 12.66 2.54 13.61
N PRO A 164 13.39 1.68 14.35
CA PRO A 164 14.80 1.91 14.63
C PRO A 164 15.57 2.12 13.33
N LEU A 165 16.40 3.17 13.28
CA LEU A 165 17.26 3.42 12.13
C LEU A 165 18.04 2.16 11.78
N ILE A 166 17.74 1.58 10.63
CA ILE A 166 18.55 0.50 10.08
C ILE A 166 19.87 1.16 9.71
N ALA A 167 20.98 0.55 10.16
CA ALA A 167 22.34 1.10 9.97
C ALA A 167 22.68 1.40 8.50
N ASP A 168 21.91 0.83 7.56
CA ASP A 168 21.97 1.09 6.13
C ASP A 168 20.56 1.19 5.53
N GLU A 169 20.05 2.42 5.47
CA GLU A 169 18.72 2.76 4.94
C GLU A 169 18.59 2.46 3.43
N ASP A 170 19.69 2.46 2.68
CA ASP A 170 19.68 2.14 1.26
C ASP A 170 19.58 0.64 1.03
N VAL A 171 20.23 -0.17 1.87
CA VAL A 171 20.03 -1.62 1.88
C VAL A 171 18.60 -1.97 2.28
N ALA A 172 18.02 -1.27 3.27
CA ALA A 172 16.61 -1.46 3.65
C ALA A 172 15.65 -1.12 2.49
N ALA A 173 15.82 0.06 1.89
CA ALA A 173 15.06 0.51 0.73
C ALA A 173 15.18 -0.46 -0.46
N SER A 174 16.37 -0.99 -0.71
CA SER A 174 16.61 -1.97 -1.78
C SER A 174 15.85 -3.29 -1.52
N LYS A 175 15.89 -3.82 -0.30
CA LYS A 175 15.13 -5.02 0.09
C LYS A 175 13.62 -4.80 -0.01
N LEU A 176 13.13 -3.68 0.51
CA LEU A 176 11.71 -3.32 0.39
C LEU A 176 11.32 -3.13 -1.08
N GLY A 177 12.17 -2.52 -1.89
CA GLY A 177 11.97 -2.39 -3.33
C GLY A 177 11.85 -3.74 -4.05
N GLN A 178 12.53 -4.79 -3.59
CA GLN A 178 12.35 -6.15 -4.13
C GLN A 178 10.98 -6.73 -3.72
N VAL A 179 10.54 -6.48 -2.49
CA VAL A 179 9.21 -6.87 -2.02
C VAL A 179 8.13 -6.20 -2.86
N TRP A 180 8.21 -4.88 -3.09
CA TRP A 180 7.21 -4.17 -3.89
C TRP A 180 7.21 -4.59 -5.36
N ARG A 181 8.39 -4.86 -5.95
CA ARG A 181 8.48 -5.41 -7.31
C ARG A 181 7.76 -6.75 -7.45
N SER A 182 7.69 -7.55 -6.40
CA SER A 182 6.95 -8.82 -6.44
C SER A 182 5.45 -8.63 -6.64
N LEU A 183 4.87 -7.48 -6.27
CA LEU A 183 3.48 -7.09 -6.57
C LEU A 183 3.33 -6.48 -7.96
N GLY A 184 4.42 -6.16 -8.65
CA GLY A 184 4.40 -5.51 -9.97
C GLY A 184 4.76 -4.02 -9.95
N PHE A 185 5.16 -3.47 -8.81
CA PHE A 185 5.67 -2.09 -8.78
C PHE A 185 6.97 -1.96 -9.58
N ALA A 186 7.06 -0.91 -10.38
CA ALA A 186 8.27 -0.51 -11.09
C ALA A 186 8.95 0.67 -10.37
N PRO A 187 10.29 0.75 -10.37
CA PRO A 187 10.97 1.95 -9.88
C PRO A 187 10.65 3.14 -10.78
N LEU A 188 10.35 4.29 -10.17
CA LEU A 188 10.11 5.55 -10.88
C LEU A 188 11.33 6.46 -10.80
N VAL A 189 11.65 6.93 -9.58
CA VAL A 189 12.82 7.76 -9.30
C VAL A 189 13.23 7.59 -7.85
N ASP A 190 14.54 7.49 -7.60
CA ASP A 190 15.08 7.26 -6.25
C ASP A 190 14.42 6.05 -5.56
N LYS A 191 13.79 6.25 -4.40
CA LYS A 191 13.07 5.22 -3.64
C LYS A 191 11.57 5.18 -3.96
N VAL A 192 11.09 5.98 -4.91
CA VAL A 192 9.67 6.04 -5.32
C VAL A 192 9.39 4.96 -6.35
N TYR A 193 8.31 4.22 -6.11
CA TYR A 193 7.81 3.16 -6.97
C TYR A 193 6.39 3.47 -7.45
N VAL A 194 6.05 2.93 -8.61
CA VAL A 194 4.73 3.07 -9.23
C VAL A 194 4.17 1.71 -9.64
N LEU A 195 2.88 1.50 -9.42
CA LEU A 195 2.12 0.36 -9.92
C LEU A 195 1.03 0.87 -10.87
N ASN A 196 1.02 0.38 -12.11
CA ASN A 196 -0.06 0.62 -13.06
C ASN A 196 -1.23 -0.34 -12.77
N LEU A 197 -2.40 0.21 -12.47
CA LEU A 197 -3.61 -0.56 -12.15
C LEU A 197 -4.45 -0.96 -13.38
N GLY A 198 -4.14 -0.42 -14.55
CA GLY A 198 -4.78 -0.81 -15.81
C GLY A 198 -4.27 -2.09 -16.44
N VAL A 199 -3.22 -2.69 -15.87
CA VAL A 199 -2.69 -3.99 -16.29
C VAL A 199 -3.02 -5.09 -15.28
N THR A 200 -3.01 -6.34 -15.75
CA THR A 200 -3.32 -7.54 -14.93
C THR A 200 -2.18 -8.02 -14.02
N THR A 201 -1.09 -7.25 -13.94
CA THR A 201 0.15 -7.67 -13.25
C THR A 201 -0.10 -7.88 -11.75
N LEU A 202 -0.83 -6.97 -11.10
CA LEU A 202 -1.15 -7.08 -9.68
C LEU A 202 -1.90 -8.38 -9.39
N GLN A 203 -2.99 -8.65 -10.11
CA GLN A 203 -3.85 -9.82 -9.86
C GLN A 203 -3.10 -11.14 -10.09
N LYS A 204 -2.27 -11.20 -11.14
CA LYS A 204 -1.44 -12.39 -11.42
C LYS A 204 -0.42 -12.64 -10.31
N ASN A 205 0.28 -11.60 -9.88
CA ASN A 205 1.28 -11.69 -8.83
C ASN A 205 0.65 -12.03 -7.48
N MET A 206 -0.50 -11.44 -7.16
CA MET A 206 -1.30 -11.74 -5.97
C MET A 206 -1.75 -13.19 -5.92
N ALA A 207 -2.22 -13.75 -7.05
CA ALA A 207 -2.58 -15.16 -7.13
C ALA A 207 -1.37 -16.08 -6.83
N ALA A 208 -0.21 -15.78 -7.43
CA ALA A 208 1.02 -16.54 -7.18
C ALA A 208 1.49 -16.43 -5.71
N MET A 209 1.36 -15.24 -5.10
CA MET A 209 1.67 -15.06 -3.67
C MET A 209 0.72 -15.85 -2.78
N ARG A 210 -0.59 -15.83 -3.06
CA ARG A 210 -1.59 -16.59 -2.31
C ARG A 210 -1.26 -18.08 -2.28
N ASP A 211 -0.91 -18.64 -3.43
CA ASP A 211 -0.52 -20.04 -3.56
C ASP A 211 0.78 -20.34 -2.78
N ALA A 212 1.77 -19.46 -2.86
CA ALA A 212 3.03 -19.58 -2.11
C ALA A 212 2.84 -19.48 -0.58
N LEU A 213 1.83 -18.74 -0.13
CA LEU A 213 1.46 -18.60 1.27
C LEU A 213 0.56 -19.74 1.78
N GLY A 214 0.03 -20.59 0.88
CA GLY A 214 -0.90 -21.65 1.23
C GLY A 214 -2.29 -21.14 1.65
N LEU A 215 -2.73 -20.03 1.06
CA LEU A 215 -4.02 -19.38 1.33
C LEU A 215 -5.07 -19.69 0.25
N ALA A 216 -4.90 -20.79 -0.48
CA ALA A 216 -5.75 -21.20 -1.59
C ALA A 216 -6.87 -22.15 -1.16
#